data_AF-A0A286ESB3-F1
#
_entry.id   AF-A0A286ESB3-F1
#
_cell.length_a   1.000
_cell.length_b   1.000
_cell.length_c   1.000
_cell.angle_alpha   90.00
_cell.angle_beta   90.00
_cell.angle_gamma   90.00
#
_symmetry.space_group_name_H-M   'P 1'
#
loop_
_entity.id
_entity.type
_entity.pdbx_description
1 polymer ?
#
loop_
_entity_poly.entity_id
_entity_poly.type
_entity_poly.pdbx_seq_one_letter_code
_entity_poly.pdbx_strand_id
1 'polypeptide(L)'
;MKRILMLGASGSLAQVVIPRLLENPHHQLTLFVRNKNSVQQFADRATVIEGDVLDLDALNTAMRGQDYVYAGLSGSLEPMAQNVVEAVQENEVKHLIWISSMGIYNETGENHGSILDPYKKSAQIIENSTISYTIIRPAWFDNGTMDYVLTQKGEAFKGRAVSRASIADLIGKIFDNPNAFKQQSIGIGRV
;
A
#
# COMPACT_ATOMS: atom_id res chain seq x y z
N MET A 1 -18.14 0.25 -10.48
CA MET A 1 -17.06 1.14 -10.00
C MET A 1 -16.40 0.47 -8.81
N LYS A 2 -15.08 0.60 -8.64
CA LYS A 2 -14.30 0.08 -7.51
C LYS A 2 -14.07 1.23 -6.52
N ARG A 3 -14.52 1.08 -5.28
CA ARG A 3 -14.31 2.07 -4.21
C ARG A 3 -13.02 1.75 -3.48
N ILE A 4 -12.05 2.65 -3.54
CA ILE A 4 -10.69 2.42 -3.05
C ILE A 4 -10.38 3.42 -1.94
N LEU A 5 -10.11 2.92 -0.75
CA LEU A 5 -9.60 3.71 0.37
C LEU A 5 -8.08 3.79 0.33
N MET A 6 -7.56 5.01 0.36
CA MET A 6 -6.14 5.31 0.36
C MET A 6 -5.70 5.75 1.77
N LEU A 7 -5.11 4.84 2.54
CA LEU A 7 -4.50 5.15 3.84
C LEU A 7 -3.08 5.69 3.62
N GLY A 8 -2.76 6.82 4.27
CA GLY A 8 -1.48 7.51 4.04
C GLY A 8 -1.44 8.25 2.71
N ALA A 9 -2.58 8.79 2.26
CA ALA A 9 -2.72 9.44 0.96
C ALA A 9 -1.83 10.69 0.76
N SER A 10 -1.28 11.25 1.83
CA SER A 10 -0.31 12.36 1.79
C SER A 10 1.13 11.92 1.53
N GLY A 11 1.42 10.61 1.55
CA GLY A 11 2.78 10.08 1.39
C GLY A 11 3.35 10.25 -0.02
N SER A 12 4.68 10.34 -0.16
CA SER A 12 5.33 10.62 -1.45
C SER A 12 4.98 9.61 -2.56
N LEU A 13 4.78 8.33 -2.21
CA LEU A 13 4.30 7.32 -3.17
C LEU A 13 2.81 7.53 -3.50
N ALA A 14 1.98 7.77 -2.49
CA ALA A 14 0.55 7.97 -2.68
C ALA A 14 0.24 9.16 -3.62
N GLN A 15 1.04 10.22 -3.55
CA GLN A 15 0.93 11.38 -4.45
C GLN A 15 1.13 11.04 -5.94
N VAL A 16 1.81 9.92 -6.24
CA VAL A 16 1.97 9.39 -7.61
C VAL A 16 0.91 8.34 -7.93
N VAL A 17 0.51 7.53 -6.93
CA VAL A 17 -0.54 6.52 -7.07
C VAL A 17 -1.91 7.15 -7.33
N ILE A 18 -2.27 8.22 -6.62
CA ILE A 18 -3.60 8.84 -6.72
C ILE A 18 -3.91 9.27 -8.16
N PRO A 19 -3.07 10.08 -8.86
CA PRO A 19 -3.28 10.41 -10.26
C PRO A 19 -3.41 9.17 -11.16
N ARG A 20 -2.53 8.18 -10.98
CA ARG A 20 -2.54 6.95 -11.78
C ARG A 20 -3.85 6.17 -11.63
N LEU A 21 -4.40 6.10 -10.42
CA LEU A 21 -5.68 5.43 -10.18
C LEU A 21 -6.87 6.24 -10.72
N LEU A 22 -6.79 7.58 -10.71
CA LEU A 22 -7.82 8.46 -11.25
C LEU A 22 -7.89 8.46 -12.79
N GLU A 23 -6.88 7.91 -13.49
CA GLU A 23 -6.95 7.71 -14.94
C GLU A 23 -8.01 6.67 -15.34
N ASN A 24 -8.37 5.75 -14.43
CA ASN A 24 -9.43 4.78 -14.68
C ASN A 24 -10.78 5.34 -14.20
N PRO A 25 -11.73 5.62 -15.11
CA PRO A 25 -13.02 6.21 -14.74
C PRO A 25 -13.91 5.26 -13.92
N HIS A 26 -13.52 3.99 -13.77
CA HIS A 26 -14.21 3.03 -12.92
C HIS A 26 -13.70 3.02 -11.48
N HIS A 27 -12.72 3.85 -11.12
CA HIS A 27 -12.25 4.02 -9.75
C HIS A 27 -12.91 5.21 -9.06
N GLN A 28 -13.28 5.02 -7.80
CA GLN A 28 -13.70 6.08 -6.90
C GLN A 28 -12.77 6.06 -5.69
N LEU A 29 -12.06 7.15 -5.44
CA LEU A 29 -11.07 7.22 -4.37
C LEU A 29 -11.62 7.92 -3.13
N THR A 30 -11.33 7.34 -1.97
CA THR A 30 -11.42 8.00 -0.66
C THR A 30 -10.01 8.17 -0.11
N LEU A 31 -9.59 9.40 0.18
CA LEU A 31 -8.28 9.73 0.72
C LEU A 31 -8.39 9.93 2.23
N PHE A 32 -7.75 9.05 2.99
CA PHE A 32 -7.72 9.12 4.45
C PHE A 32 -6.39 9.69 4.91
N VAL A 33 -6.43 10.87 5.53
CA VAL A 33 -5.24 11.66 5.87
C VAL A 33 -5.38 12.32 7.24
N ARG A 34 -4.26 12.57 7.92
CA ARG A 34 -4.25 13.31 9.19
C ARG A 34 -4.46 14.82 9.04
N ASN A 35 -4.23 15.34 7.84
CA ASN A 35 -4.42 16.75 7.51
C ASN A 35 -4.92 16.85 6.06
N LYS A 36 -6.20 17.21 5.88
CA LYS A 36 -6.83 17.31 4.55
C LYS A 36 -6.12 18.27 3.60
N ASN A 37 -5.43 19.30 4.11
CA ASN A 37 -4.72 20.27 3.28
C ASN A 37 -3.54 19.63 2.51
N SER A 38 -3.04 18.47 2.96
CA SER A 38 -1.97 17.74 2.27
C SER A 38 -2.40 17.09 0.94
N VAL A 39 -3.70 17.02 0.67
CA VAL A 39 -4.28 16.40 -0.52
C VAL A 39 -5.30 17.31 -1.22
N GLN A 40 -5.24 18.62 -0.96
CA GLN A 40 -6.21 19.59 -1.48
C GLN A 40 -6.32 19.56 -3.02
N GLN A 41 -5.21 19.29 -3.71
CA GLN A 41 -5.17 19.14 -5.18
C GLN A 41 -6.05 17.99 -5.73
N PHE A 42 -6.55 17.11 -4.87
CA PHE A 42 -7.41 15.98 -5.25
C PHE A 42 -8.86 16.13 -4.79
N ALA A 43 -9.20 17.20 -4.06
CA ALA A 43 -10.50 17.36 -3.42
C ALA A 43 -11.69 17.32 -4.40
N ASP A 44 -11.50 17.76 -5.65
CA ASP A 44 -12.55 17.76 -6.68
C ASP A 44 -12.73 16.40 -7.37
N ARG A 45 -11.83 15.44 -7.12
CA ARG A 45 -11.80 14.13 -7.81
C ARG A 45 -11.83 12.93 -6.86
N ALA A 46 -11.78 13.17 -5.56
CA ALA A 46 -11.76 12.15 -4.53
C ALA A 46 -12.46 12.64 -3.26
N THR A 47 -13.08 11.72 -2.53
CA THR A 47 -13.58 12.02 -1.18
C THR A 47 -12.40 12.15 -0.24
N VAL A 48 -12.34 13.21 0.58
CA VAL A 48 -11.29 13.37 1.59
C VAL A 48 -11.88 13.19 2.98
N ILE A 49 -11.29 12.31 3.77
CA ILE A 49 -11.64 12.07 5.17
C ILE A 49 -10.41 12.37 6.03
N GLU A 50 -10.58 13.22 7.03
CA GLU A 50 -9.54 13.49 8.01
C GLU A 50 -9.61 12.47 9.16
N GLY A 51 -8.51 11.82 9.49
CA GLY A 51 -8.42 10.83 10.55
C GLY A 51 -7.03 10.20 10.68
N ASP A 52 -6.85 9.39 11.73
CA ASP A 52 -5.62 8.65 12.00
C ASP A 52 -5.90 7.14 11.94
N VAL A 53 -4.98 6.36 11.36
CA VAL A 53 -5.11 4.89 11.26
C VAL A 53 -5.03 4.23 12.64
N LEU A 54 -4.40 4.90 13.61
CA LEU A 54 -4.36 4.44 15.01
C LEU A 54 -5.70 4.64 15.74
N ASP A 55 -6.62 5.43 15.20
CA ASP A 55 -7.99 5.53 15.67
C ASP A 55 -8.86 4.51 14.92
N LEU A 56 -9.11 3.37 15.56
CA LEU A 56 -9.83 2.25 14.94
C LEU A 56 -11.28 2.62 14.58
N ASP A 57 -11.97 3.44 15.37
CA ASP A 57 -13.35 3.84 15.09
C ASP A 57 -13.43 4.76 13.88
N ALA A 58 -12.50 5.72 13.78
CA ALA A 58 -12.36 6.58 12.61
C ALA A 58 -12.00 5.77 11.35
N LEU A 59 -11.05 4.82 11.49
CA LEU A 59 -10.65 3.92 10.41
C LEU A 59 -11.82 3.07 9.93
N ASN A 60 -12.57 2.46 10.84
CA ASN A 60 -13.76 1.67 10.52
C ASN A 60 -14.82 2.51 9.80
N THR A 61 -15.05 3.74 10.26
CA THR A 61 -15.98 4.66 9.60
C THR A 61 -15.57 4.96 8.16
N ALA A 62 -14.27 5.16 7.90
CA ALA A 62 -13.76 5.37 6.55
C ALA A 62 -13.78 4.11 5.67
N MET A 63 -13.65 2.93 6.29
CA MET A 63 -13.63 1.62 5.62
C MET A 63 -15.01 1.15 5.14
N ARG A 64 -16.09 1.63 5.77
CA ARG A 64 -17.47 1.25 5.43
C ARG A 64 -17.77 1.48 3.96
N GLY A 65 -18.20 0.40 3.30
CA GLY A 65 -18.57 0.44 1.88
C GLY A 65 -17.37 0.66 0.95
N GLN A 66 -16.13 0.44 1.39
CA GLN A 66 -14.98 0.40 0.50
C GLN A 66 -14.81 -1.03 -0.05
N ASP A 67 -14.41 -1.15 -1.31
CA ASP A 67 -14.14 -2.46 -1.92
C ASP A 67 -12.68 -2.87 -1.72
N TYR A 68 -11.77 -1.90 -1.75
CA TYR A 68 -10.33 -2.13 -1.75
C TYR A 68 -9.60 -1.10 -0.89
N VAL A 69 -8.43 -1.47 -0.39
CA VAL A 69 -7.59 -0.59 0.44
C VAL A 69 -6.16 -0.57 -0.09
N TYR A 70 -5.59 0.63 -0.18
CA TYR A 70 -4.16 0.86 -0.27
C TYR A 70 -3.65 1.39 1.07
N ALA A 71 -2.53 0.87 1.55
CA ALA A 71 -1.86 1.33 2.76
C ALA A 71 -0.38 1.64 2.50
N GLY A 72 -0.07 2.93 2.36
CA GLY A 72 1.29 3.45 2.28
C GLY A 72 1.64 4.22 3.54
N LEU A 73 1.94 3.49 4.62
CA LEU A 73 2.05 4.04 5.97
C LEU A 73 3.51 4.15 6.44
N SER A 74 3.72 4.94 7.48
CA SER A 74 5.02 5.14 8.15
C SER A 74 4.80 5.43 9.64
N GLY A 75 5.79 5.14 10.49
CA GLY A 75 5.70 5.34 11.93
C GLY A 75 5.42 4.03 12.66
N SER A 76 4.40 3.99 13.52
CA SER A 76 4.03 2.83 14.31
C SER A 76 3.32 1.74 13.48
N LEU A 77 4.06 1.10 12.56
CA LEU A 77 3.50 0.18 11.57
C LEU A 77 2.84 -1.06 12.17
N GLU A 78 3.37 -1.58 13.28
CA GLU A 78 2.83 -2.78 13.94
C GLU A 78 1.38 -2.56 14.44
N PRO A 79 1.07 -1.55 15.29
CA PRO A 79 -0.31 -1.28 15.68
C PRO A 79 -1.18 -0.78 14.51
N MET A 80 -0.61 -0.05 13.54
CA MET A 80 -1.36 0.31 12.34
C MET A 80 -1.80 -0.92 11.54
N ALA A 81 -0.94 -1.93 11.38
CA ALA A 81 -1.29 -3.16 10.68
C ALA A 81 -2.37 -3.96 11.42
N GLN A 82 -2.34 -3.98 12.76
CA GLN A 82 -3.41 -4.59 13.57
C GLN A 82 -4.76 -3.93 13.27
N ASN A 83 -4.84 -2.60 13.40
CA ASN A 83 -6.06 -1.86 13.12
C ASN A 83 -6.54 -2.02 11.68
N VAL A 84 -5.62 -2.01 10.69
CA VAL A 84 -5.99 -2.18 9.28
C VAL A 84 -6.54 -3.58 9.03
N VAL A 85 -5.92 -4.64 9.56
CA VAL A 85 -6.42 -6.00 9.41
C VAL A 85 -7.82 -6.14 10.02
N GLU A 86 -8.01 -5.62 11.24
CA GLU A 86 -9.31 -5.64 11.93
C GLU A 86 -10.38 -4.91 11.13
N ALA A 87 -10.13 -3.66 10.73
CA ALA A 87 -11.09 -2.88 9.95
C ALA A 87 -11.38 -3.49 8.57
N VAL A 88 -10.38 -4.09 7.90
CA VAL A 88 -10.58 -4.82 6.63
C VAL A 88 -11.50 -6.01 6.83
N GLN A 89 -11.32 -6.77 7.91
CA GLN A 89 -12.17 -7.92 8.24
C GLN A 89 -13.60 -7.49 8.57
N GLU A 90 -13.77 -6.51 9.46
CA GLU A 90 -15.09 -6.03 9.91
C GLU A 90 -15.93 -5.44 8.78
N ASN A 91 -15.30 -4.80 7.80
CA ASN A 91 -15.98 -4.14 6.68
C ASN A 91 -15.96 -4.95 5.38
N GLU A 92 -15.54 -6.22 5.46
CA GLU A 92 -15.53 -7.16 4.32
C GLU A 92 -14.81 -6.61 3.07
N VAL A 93 -13.72 -5.86 3.29
CA VAL A 93 -12.91 -5.31 2.20
C VAL A 93 -12.31 -6.46 1.39
N LYS A 94 -12.44 -6.37 0.07
CA LYS A 94 -12.13 -7.47 -0.85
C LYS A 94 -10.64 -7.70 -1.03
N HIS A 95 -9.82 -6.65 -0.89
CA HIS A 95 -8.36 -6.76 -1.01
C HIS A 95 -7.61 -5.59 -0.39
N LEU A 96 -6.52 -5.89 0.32
CA LEU A 96 -5.56 -4.92 0.85
C LEU A 96 -4.27 -4.92 0.02
N ILE A 97 -3.80 -3.76 -0.41
CA ILE A 97 -2.41 -3.54 -0.84
C ILE A 97 -1.65 -2.87 0.30
N TRP A 98 -0.60 -3.53 0.78
CA TRP A 98 0.26 -3.00 1.85
C TRP A 98 1.66 -2.71 1.34
N ILE A 99 2.11 -1.46 1.47
CA ILE A 99 3.46 -1.06 1.09
C ILE A 99 4.39 -1.33 2.27
N SER A 100 5.37 -2.21 2.05
CA SER A 100 6.43 -2.54 3.00
C SER A 100 7.78 -2.07 2.45
N SER A 101 8.84 -2.84 2.68
CA SER A 101 10.20 -2.57 2.21
C SER A 101 10.86 -3.83 1.67
N MET A 102 11.78 -3.69 0.72
CA MET A 102 12.76 -4.74 0.46
C MET A 102 13.59 -5.04 1.72
N GLY A 103 14.09 -6.27 1.83
CA GLY A 103 14.98 -6.72 2.90
C GLY A 103 14.26 -7.27 4.14
N ILE A 104 12.93 -7.18 4.21
CA ILE A 104 12.16 -7.68 5.37
C ILE A 104 12.23 -9.21 5.51
N TYR A 105 12.62 -9.93 4.46
CA TYR A 105 12.84 -11.37 4.45
C TYR A 105 14.31 -11.75 4.17
N ASN A 106 15.25 -10.82 4.40
CA ASN A 106 16.69 -10.98 4.12
C ASN A 106 17.01 -11.28 2.65
N GLU A 107 16.11 -10.92 1.74
CA GLU A 107 16.19 -11.25 0.32
C GLU A 107 17.20 -10.41 -0.47
N THR A 108 17.73 -9.34 0.12
CA THR A 108 18.72 -8.44 -0.50
C THR A 108 20.16 -8.88 -0.27
N GLY A 109 20.40 -9.79 0.69
CA GLY A 109 21.75 -10.14 1.17
C GLY A 109 22.42 -9.05 2.01
N GLU A 110 21.79 -7.89 2.19
CA GLU A 110 22.30 -6.78 3.01
C GLU A 110 21.77 -6.87 4.44
N ASN A 111 22.59 -6.48 5.42
CA ASN A 111 22.15 -6.37 6.81
C ASN A 111 21.57 -4.97 7.05
N HIS A 112 20.24 -4.89 7.12
CA HIS A 112 19.51 -3.64 7.38
C HIS A 112 19.35 -3.32 8.88
N GLY A 113 19.81 -4.18 9.78
CA GLY A 113 19.61 -4.01 11.22
C GLY A 113 18.13 -3.98 11.62
N SER A 114 17.83 -3.24 12.69
CA SER A 114 16.47 -3.13 13.26
C SER A 114 15.57 -2.10 12.56
N ILE A 115 16.09 -1.34 11.58
CA ILE A 115 15.29 -0.31 10.88
C ILE A 115 14.08 -0.92 10.14
N LEU A 116 14.21 -2.19 9.72
CA LEU A 116 13.15 -2.91 9.05
C LEU A 116 12.22 -3.65 10.00
N ASP A 117 12.47 -3.66 11.31
CA ASP A 117 11.64 -4.43 12.26
C ASP A 117 10.17 -4.02 12.23
N PRO A 118 9.79 -2.72 12.18
CA PRO A 118 8.39 -2.33 12.03
C PRO A 118 7.75 -2.86 10.75
N TYR A 119 8.49 -2.91 9.64
CA TYR A 119 8.03 -3.45 8.36
C TYR A 119 7.90 -4.98 8.38
N LYS A 120 8.84 -5.69 9.04
CA LYS A 120 8.80 -7.14 9.25
C LYS A 120 7.57 -7.53 10.06
N LYS A 121 7.36 -6.89 11.20
CA LYS A 121 6.25 -7.21 12.10
C LYS A 121 4.89 -6.90 11.50
N SER A 122 4.74 -5.74 10.84
CA SER A 122 3.49 -5.41 10.13
C SER A 122 3.19 -6.39 8.99
N ALA A 123 4.20 -6.78 8.21
CA ALA A 123 4.04 -7.81 7.19
C ALA A 123 3.60 -9.16 7.80
N GLN A 124 4.21 -9.59 8.90
CA GLN A 124 3.82 -10.82 9.60
C GLN A 124 2.36 -10.81 10.07
N ILE A 125 1.88 -9.69 10.62
CA ILE A 125 0.48 -9.53 11.03
C ILE A 125 -0.46 -9.75 9.83
N ILE A 126 -0.16 -9.12 8.71
CA ILE A 126 -0.97 -9.23 7.48
C ILE A 126 -0.91 -10.65 6.91
N GLU A 127 0.28 -11.23 6.82
CA GLU A 127 0.48 -12.57 6.27
C GLU A 127 -0.20 -13.67 7.10
N ASN A 128 -0.29 -13.49 8.42
CA ASN A 128 -0.96 -14.41 9.34
C ASN A 128 -2.47 -14.19 9.47
N SER A 129 -3.01 -13.16 8.80
CA SER A 129 -4.45 -12.87 8.80
C SER A 129 -5.19 -13.68 7.73
N THR A 130 -6.52 -13.63 7.79
CA THR A 130 -7.40 -14.30 6.81
C THR A 130 -7.81 -13.42 5.63
N ILE A 131 -7.39 -12.14 5.63
CA ILE A 131 -7.79 -11.18 4.58
C ILE A 131 -7.11 -11.48 3.25
N SER A 132 -7.72 -11.04 2.16
CA SER A 132 -7.06 -11.02 0.86
C SER A 132 -6.08 -9.85 0.81
N TYR A 133 -4.79 -10.12 0.52
CA TYR A 133 -3.77 -9.09 0.47
C TYR A 133 -2.77 -9.25 -0.69
N THR A 134 -2.08 -8.16 -0.98
CA THR A 134 -0.78 -8.13 -1.66
C THR A 134 0.15 -7.21 -0.88
N ILE A 135 1.32 -7.72 -0.48
CA ILE A 135 2.39 -6.91 0.09
C ILE A 135 3.32 -6.50 -1.04
N ILE A 136 3.65 -5.21 -1.15
CA ILE A 136 4.65 -4.70 -2.09
C ILE A 136 5.91 -4.33 -1.31
N ARG A 137 7.05 -4.89 -1.71
CA ARG A 137 8.38 -4.66 -1.13
C ARG A 137 9.24 -3.87 -2.14
N PRO A 138 9.10 -2.55 -2.20
CA PRO A 138 9.84 -1.77 -3.17
C PRO A 138 11.32 -1.66 -2.81
N ALA A 139 12.14 -1.53 -3.85
CA ALA A 139 13.51 -1.04 -3.76
C ALA A 139 13.54 0.46 -3.41
N TRP A 140 14.72 1.06 -3.36
CA TRP A 140 14.85 2.50 -3.08
C TRP A 140 14.05 3.35 -4.07
N PHE A 141 13.19 4.23 -3.56
CA PHE A 141 12.38 5.09 -4.41
C PHE A 141 13.24 6.10 -5.17
N ASP A 142 13.06 6.16 -6.48
CA ASP A 142 13.55 7.24 -7.32
C ASP A 142 12.43 7.82 -8.20
N ASN A 143 12.81 8.65 -9.17
CA ASN A 143 11.93 9.23 -10.18
C ASN A 143 12.45 8.95 -11.61
N GLY A 144 13.08 7.79 -11.81
CA GLY A 144 13.60 7.35 -13.10
C GLY A 144 12.50 6.84 -14.04
N THR A 145 12.91 6.05 -15.03
CA THR A 145 12.01 5.48 -16.04
C THR A 145 10.96 4.52 -15.45
N MET A 146 9.87 4.34 -16.19
CA MET A 146 8.81 3.39 -15.85
C MET A 146 9.18 2.00 -16.40
N ASP A 147 10.06 1.33 -15.68
CA ASP A 147 10.52 -0.03 -15.92
C ASP A 147 10.82 -0.68 -14.56
N TYR A 148 10.56 -1.98 -14.48
CA TYR A 148 10.77 -2.76 -13.26
C TYR A 148 10.72 -4.26 -13.55
N VAL A 149 11.35 -5.02 -12.65
CA VAL A 149 11.20 -6.46 -12.51
C VAL A 149 10.53 -6.77 -11.18
N LEU A 150 9.89 -7.94 -11.12
CA LEU A 150 9.26 -8.45 -9.91
C LEU A 150 10.05 -9.62 -9.32
N THR A 151 10.01 -9.74 -8.00
CA THR A 151 10.61 -10.83 -7.25
C THR A 151 9.61 -11.39 -6.24
N GLN A 152 9.42 -12.70 -6.18
CA GLN A 152 8.53 -13.32 -5.20
C GLN A 152 9.20 -13.48 -3.84
N LYS A 153 8.42 -13.58 -2.77
CA LYS A 153 8.95 -13.94 -1.44
C LYS A 153 9.66 -15.30 -1.52
N GLY A 154 10.87 -15.38 -0.97
CA GLY A 154 11.73 -16.56 -1.04
C GLY A 154 12.76 -16.54 -2.17
N GLU A 155 12.64 -15.60 -3.12
CA GLU A 155 13.65 -15.37 -4.15
C GLU A 155 14.63 -14.26 -3.75
N ALA A 156 15.83 -14.27 -4.35
CA ALA A 156 16.76 -13.15 -4.23
C ALA A 156 16.19 -11.88 -4.88
N PHE A 157 16.26 -10.76 -4.16
CA PHE A 157 15.75 -9.48 -4.62
C PHE A 157 16.49 -8.99 -5.86
N LYS A 158 15.74 -8.51 -6.86
CA LYS A 158 16.30 -7.97 -8.10
C LYS A 158 16.11 -6.45 -8.15
N GLY A 159 17.19 -5.74 -8.45
CA GLY A 159 17.21 -4.28 -8.57
C GLY A 159 17.52 -3.56 -7.26
N ARG A 160 17.99 -2.32 -7.37
CA ARG A 160 18.40 -1.50 -6.20
C ARG A 160 17.53 -0.26 -5.99
N ALA A 161 16.96 0.26 -7.06
CA ALA A 161 16.06 1.40 -7.02
C ALA A 161 14.86 1.14 -7.92
N VAL A 162 13.79 1.91 -7.75
CA VAL A 162 12.58 1.82 -8.58
C VAL A 162 11.88 3.17 -8.60
N SER A 163 11.33 3.55 -9.74
CA SER A 163 10.58 4.80 -9.84
C SER A 163 9.23 4.66 -9.12
N ARG A 164 8.78 5.74 -8.46
CA ARG A 164 7.43 5.79 -7.89
C ARG A 164 6.35 5.53 -8.95
N ALA A 165 6.61 5.91 -10.20
CA ALA A 165 5.74 5.64 -11.34
C ALA A 165 5.62 4.13 -11.63
N SER A 166 6.73 3.37 -11.60
CA SER A 166 6.71 1.90 -11.71
C SER A 166 5.90 1.24 -10.59
N ILE A 167 6.03 1.71 -9.35
CA ILE A 167 5.25 1.19 -8.23
C ILE A 167 3.76 1.51 -8.40
N ALA A 168 3.42 2.75 -8.81
CA ALA A 168 2.05 3.16 -9.07
C ALA A 168 1.41 2.35 -10.20
N ASP A 169 2.18 2.01 -11.24
CA ASP A 169 1.73 1.13 -12.33
C ASP A 169 1.42 -0.29 -11.82
N LEU A 170 2.29 -0.88 -11.01
CA LEU A 170 2.02 -2.18 -10.37
C LEU A 170 0.77 -2.14 -9.49
N ILE A 171 0.58 -1.08 -8.69
CA ILE A 171 -0.60 -0.91 -7.84
C ILE A 171 -1.88 -0.86 -8.69
N GLY A 172 -1.87 -0.11 -9.80
CA GLY A 172 -2.97 -0.09 -10.75
C GLY A 172 -3.30 -1.49 -11.28
N LYS A 173 -2.29 -2.24 -11.73
CA LYS A 173 -2.44 -3.63 -12.20
C LYS A 173 -3.02 -4.55 -11.13
N ILE A 174 -2.63 -4.38 -9.85
CA ILE A 174 -3.17 -5.17 -8.74
C ILE A 174 -4.65 -4.82 -8.52
N PHE A 175 -5.03 -3.55 -8.50
CA PHE A 175 -6.45 -3.20 -8.36
C PHE A 175 -7.28 -3.66 -9.55
N ASP A 176 -6.71 -3.68 -10.76
CA ASP A 176 -7.38 -4.20 -11.95
C ASP A 176 -7.65 -5.71 -11.88
N ASN A 177 -6.70 -6.50 -11.38
CA ASN A 177 -6.82 -7.95 -11.24
C ASN A 177 -6.31 -8.48 -9.88
N PRO A 178 -7.02 -8.21 -8.77
CA PRO A 178 -6.54 -8.49 -7.40
C PRO A 178 -6.34 -9.99 -7.14
N ASN A 179 -7.17 -10.84 -7.77
CA ASN A 179 -7.07 -12.29 -7.62
C ASN A 179 -5.74 -12.85 -8.14
N ALA A 180 -5.16 -12.25 -9.17
CA ALA A 180 -3.86 -12.68 -9.69
C ALA A 180 -2.68 -12.38 -8.74
N PHE A 181 -2.90 -11.52 -7.74
CA PHE A 181 -1.86 -11.09 -6.77
C PHE A 181 -2.22 -11.46 -5.33
N LYS A 182 -3.28 -12.24 -5.13
CA LYS A 182 -3.77 -12.66 -3.81
C LYS A 182 -2.73 -13.49 -3.06
N GLN A 183 -2.53 -13.15 -1.80
CA GLN A 183 -1.58 -13.71 -0.84
C GLN A 183 -0.13 -13.71 -1.35
N GLN A 184 0.23 -12.69 -2.13
CA GLN A 184 1.60 -12.53 -2.61
C GLN A 184 2.31 -11.42 -1.85
N SER A 185 3.62 -11.60 -1.70
CA SER A 185 4.53 -10.57 -1.22
C SER A 185 5.62 -10.33 -2.27
N ILE A 186 5.46 -9.24 -3.01
CA ILE A 186 6.11 -8.99 -4.29
C ILE A 186 7.14 -7.87 -4.12
N GLY A 187 8.40 -8.21 -4.37
CA GLY A 187 9.49 -7.26 -4.53
C GLY A 187 9.38 -6.56 -5.87
N ILE A 188 9.69 -5.25 -5.91
CA ILE A 188 9.74 -4.46 -7.14
C ILE A 188 11.02 -3.62 -7.17
N GLY A 189 11.79 -3.77 -8.25
CA GLY A 189 13.07 -3.08 -8.47
C GLY A 189 13.35 -2.86 -9.95
N ARG A 190 14.21 -1.90 -10.30
CA ARG A 190 14.77 -1.71 -11.64
C ARG A 190 16.16 -2.32 -11.71
N VAL A 191 16.46 -2.99 -12.82
CA VAL A 191 17.75 -3.65 -13.11
C VAL A 191 18.43 -2.93 -14.25
#